data_AF-A0A0E0Q9Y3-F1
#
_entry.id   AF-A0A0E0Q9Y3-F1
#
_cell.length_a   1.000
_cell.length_b   1.000
_cell.length_c   1.000
_cell.angle_alpha   90.00
_cell.angle_beta   90.00
_cell.angle_gamma   90.00
#
_symmetry.space_group_name_H-M   'P 1'
#
loop_
_entity.id
_entity.type
_entity.pdbx_description
1 polymer ?
#
loop_
_entity_poly.entity_id
_entity_poly.type
_entity_poly.pdbx_seq_one_letter_code
_entity_poly.pdbx_strand_id
1 'polypeptide(L)'
;MAHKGPDVPVVSGINSGSTVKLKDLAPAATNNVNTTFIPDAPGVSGISSGSTVKLKDLAPAATNNVNTTFIAARAPPPPPHGRADAREETCLALVADETAAAHFLLWGAERDAFEPGDIVRLTGGIFSYHRSNSLVLRAGRRGRAEKVGEFTMLFVETPNMSEVKWVRDPGDPRRMVQEAVVSPHSQVFKPLQ
;
A
#
# COMPACT_ATOMS: atom_id res chain seq x y z
N MET A 1 -27.35 -20.55 11.86
CA MET A 1 -27.19 -19.15 11.42
C MET A 1 -25.70 -18.92 11.22
N ALA A 2 -25.22 -18.78 9.99
CA ALA A 2 -23.80 -18.54 9.72
C ALA A 2 -23.51 -17.06 9.99
N HIS A 3 -22.67 -16.77 10.99
CA HIS A 3 -22.16 -15.43 11.25
C HIS A 3 -21.21 -15.05 10.12
N LYS A 4 -21.63 -14.13 9.24
CA LYS A 4 -20.75 -13.43 8.32
C LYS A 4 -19.78 -12.61 9.19
N GLY A 5 -18.48 -12.93 9.14
CA GLY A 5 -17.45 -12.15 9.83
C GLY A 5 -17.44 -10.70 9.34
N PRO A 6 -16.84 -9.75 10.07
CA PRO A 6 -16.78 -8.35 9.64
C PRO A 6 -16.12 -8.25 8.26
N ASP A 7 -16.77 -7.55 7.34
CA ASP A 7 -16.26 -7.32 5.99
C ASP A 7 -14.96 -6.50 6.09
N VAL A 8 -13.82 -7.13 5.82
CA VAL A 8 -12.50 -6.49 5.83
C VAL A 8 -12.36 -5.59 4.59
N PRO A 9 -11.93 -4.32 4.73
CA PRO A 9 -11.77 -3.45 3.57
C PRO A 9 -10.65 -3.95 2.66
N VAL A 10 -11.04 -4.27 1.42
CA VAL A 10 -10.15 -4.60 0.31
C VAL A 10 -10.37 -3.54 -0.75
N VAL A 11 -9.34 -2.76 -1.09
CA VAL A 11 -9.44 -1.76 -2.15
C VAL A 11 -8.44 -2.09 -3.26
N SER A 12 -8.98 -2.32 -4.45
CA SER A 12 -8.21 -2.53 -5.68
C SER A 12 -7.85 -1.19 -6.32
N GLY A 13 -6.61 -1.02 -6.78
CA GLY A 13 -6.16 0.23 -7.41
C GLY A 13 -7.02 0.60 -8.62
N ILE A 14 -7.83 1.66 -8.49
CA ILE A 14 -8.64 2.20 -9.60
C ILE A 14 -7.84 3.32 -10.25
N ASN A 15 -7.50 3.18 -11.53
CA ASN A 15 -7.02 4.29 -12.34
C ASN A 15 -8.24 5.12 -12.79
N SER A 16 -8.15 6.44 -12.72
CA SER A 16 -9.17 7.34 -13.24
C SER A 16 -9.48 7.02 -14.71
N GLY A 17 -10.78 6.92 -15.04
CA GLY A 17 -11.24 7.04 -16.43
C GLY A 17 -11.94 5.86 -17.11
N SER A 18 -12.64 4.95 -16.42
CA SER A 18 -13.64 4.08 -17.07
C SER A 18 -14.72 3.57 -16.10
N THR A 19 -15.95 4.10 -16.20
CA THR A 19 -17.15 3.48 -15.62
C THR A 19 -17.49 2.20 -16.38
N VAL A 20 -17.29 1.03 -15.77
CA VAL A 20 -17.95 -0.20 -16.22
C VAL A 20 -19.36 -0.20 -15.63
N LYS A 21 -20.39 -0.11 -16.47
CA LYS A 21 -21.79 -0.16 -16.02
C LYS A 21 -22.08 -1.56 -15.47
N LEU A 22 -22.83 -1.63 -14.38
CA LEU A 22 -23.23 -2.84 -13.63
C LEU A 22 -24.06 -3.88 -14.42
N LYS A 23 -24.15 -3.76 -15.75
CA LYS A 23 -25.00 -4.61 -16.61
C LYS A 23 -24.25 -5.57 -17.54
N ASP A 24 -22.91 -5.56 -17.51
CA ASP A 24 -22.09 -6.41 -18.38
C ASP A 24 -21.44 -7.61 -17.67
N LEU A 25 -21.90 -7.96 -16.45
CA LEU A 25 -21.46 -9.19 -15.77
C LEU A 25 -22.41 -10.35 -16.09
N ALA A 26 -22.00 -11.22 -17.02
CA ALA A 26 -22.65 -12.51 -17.23
C ALA A 26 -22.51 -13.39 -15.95
N PRO A 27 -23.51 -14.20 -15.61
CA PRO A 27 -23.50 -14.98 -14.38
C PRO A 27 -22.54 -16.16 -14.51
N ALA A 28 -21.44 -16.15 -13.76
CA ALA A 28 -20.57 -17.32 -13.62
C ALA A 28 -21.09 -18.23 -12.50
N ALA A 29 -21.18 -19.50 -12.84
CA ALA A 29 -21.80 -20.58 -12.10
C ALA A 29 -21.29 -20.73 -10.65
N THR A 30 -22.24 -21.03 -9.77
CA THR A 30 -22.01 -21.60 -8.45
C THR A 30 -21.29 -22.94 -8.58
N ASN A 31 -20.10 -23.07 -7.99
CA ASN A 31 -19.57 -24.37 -7.61
C ASN A 31 -19.19 -24.34 -6.14
N ASN A 32 -20.01 -25.06 -5.38
CA ASN A 32 -19.84 -25.39 -3.99
C ASN A 32 -18.76 -26.47 -3.90
N VAL A 33 -17.69 -26.24 -3.14
CA VAL A 33 -16.79 -27.33 -2.74
C VAL A 33 -16.38 -27.13 -1.29
N ASN A 34 -17.07 -27.88 -0.42
CA ASN A 34 -16.57 -28.29 0.87
C ASN A 34 -15.35 -29.18 0.62
N THR A 35 -14.18 -28.87 1.15
CA THR A 35 -13.10 -29.86 1.26
C THR A 35 -12.33 -29.66 2.56
N THR A 36 -12.46 -30.72 3.35
CA THR A 36 -11.83 -31.07 4.60
C THR A 36 -10.33 -30.78 4.65
N PHE A 37 -9.87 -30.24 5.78
CA PHE A 37 -8.46 -30.12 6.16
C PHE A 37 -7.77 -31.49 6.16
N ILE A 38 -6.66 -31.61 5.43
CA ILE A 38 -5.69 -32.71 5.57
C ILE A 38 -4.33 -32.06 5.86
N PRO A 39 -3.60 -32.45 6.92
CA PRO A 39 -2.27 -31.91 7.19
C PRO A 39 -1.22 -32.59 6.30
N ASP A 40 -0.39 -31.74 5.70
CA ASP A 40 0.97 -31.95 5.17
C ASP A 40 1.29 -33.21 4.35
N ALA A 41 1.44 -33.00 3.04
CA ALA A 41 2.28 -33.81 2.16
C ALA A 41 3.38 -32.91 1.54
N PRO A 42 4.67 -33.30 1.59
CA PRO A 42 5.75 -32.53 0.99
C PRO A 42 5.77 -32.82 -0.52
N GLY A 43 5.40 -31.84 -1.35
CA GLY A 43 5.51 -32.00 -2.81
C GLY A 43 4.52 -31.25 -3.66
N VAL A 44 3.65 -30.41 -3.10
CA VAL A 44 2.86 -29.47 -3.91
C VAL A 44 3.66 -28.19 -4.06
N SER A 45 4.05 -27.89 -5.30
CA SER A 45 4.62 -26.60 -5.72
C SER A 45 3.76 -25.47 -5.16
N GLY A 46 4.22 -24.93 -4.02
CA GLY A 46 3.51 -23.92 -3.28
C GLY A 46 3.19 -22.74 -4.18
N ILE A 47 1.95 -22.25 -4.05
CA ILE A 47 1.59 -20.89 -4.41
C ILE A 47 2.74 -20.03 -3.88
N SER A 48 3.55 -19.46 -4.76
CA SER A 48 4.66 -18.62 -4.32
C SER A 48 4.02 -17.47 -3.57
N SER A 49 4.09 -17.53 -2.24
CA SER A 49 3.87 -16.38 -1.38
C SER A 49 4.89 -15.36 -1.84
N GLY A 50 4.51 -14.50 -2.78
CA GLY A 50 5.43 -13.59 -3.44
C GLY A 50 6.22 -12.85 -2.37
N SER A 51 7.55 -12.94 -2.44
CA SER A 51 8.46 -12.44 -1.41
C SER A 51 8.04 -11.06 -0.93
N THR A 52 7.75 -10.93 0.37
CA THR A 52 7.45 -9.64 0.99
C THR A 52 8.75 -8.88 1.22
N VAL A 53 8.77 -7.59 0.90
CA VAL A 53 9.92 -6.69 1.11
C VAL A 53 9.65 -5.74 2.28
N LYS A 54 10.71 -5.36 2.99
CA LYS A 54 10.67 -4.35 4.07
C LYS A 54 10.68 -2.95 3.47
N LEU A 55 10.18 -1.97 4.22
CA LEU A 55 10.13 -0.59 3.72
C LEU A 55 11.53 -0.02 3.47
N LYS A 56 12.54 -0.35 4.30
CA LYS A 56 13.93 0.10 4.08
C LYS A 56 14.53 -0.35 2.75
N ASP A 57 14.00 -1.42 2.15
CA ASP A 57 14.51 -2.02 0.92
C ASP A 57 13.81 -1.46 -0.33
N LEU A 58 12.88 -0.51 -0.15
CA LEU A 58 12.23 0.19 -1.25
C LEU A 58 13.23 1.06 -2.01
N ALA A 59 13.28 0.91 -3.33
CA ALA A 59 13.99 1.79 -4.24
C ALA A 59 13.05 2.31 -5.33
N PRO A 60 13.19 3.57 -5.79
CA PRO A 60 12.32 4.13 -6.83
C PRO A 60 12.40 3.32 -8.12
N ALA A 61 11.26 2.77 -8.55
CA ALA A 61 11.11 2.19 -9.89
C ALA A 61 9.63 2.09 -10.28
N ALA A 62 9.32 2.54 -11.49
CA ALA A 62 7.94 2.63 -11.99
C ALA A 62 7.27 1.26 -12.21
N THR A 63 8.06 0.19 -12.37
CA THR A 63 7.58 -1.17 -12.66
C THR A 63 7.78 -2.14 -11.49
N ASN A 64 8.06 -1.64 -10.27
CA ASN A 64 8.20 -2.52 -9.12
C ASN A 64 6.90 -3.27 -8.84
N ASN A 65 7.04 -4.52 -8.41
CA ASN A 65 5.97 -5.34 -7.87
C ASN A 65 6.20 -5.50 -6.36
N VAL A 66 5.91 -4.44 -5.60
CA VAL A 66 6.15 -4.37 -4.16
C VAL A 66 5.05 -5.13 -3.42
N ASN A 67 5.43 -6.18 -2.71
CA ASN A 67 4.58 -6.82 -1.71
C ASN A 67 5.12 -6.47 -0.33
N THR A 68 4.34 -5.80 0.50
CA THR A 68 4.79 -5.36 1.83
C THR A 68 3.62 -5.31 2.81
N THR A 69 3.92 -5.25 4.11
CA THR A 69 2.93 -5.04 5.16
C THR A 69 3.47 -3.95 6.08
N PHE A 70 2.63 -2.99 6.43
CA PHE A 70 2.99 -1.82 7.22
C PHE A 70 1.83 -1.39 8.09
N ILE A 71 2.11 -0.61 9.13
CA ILE A 71 1.11 0.09 9.91
C ILE A 71 0.88 1.50 9.35
N ALA A 72 -0.37 1.94 9.28
CA ALA A 72 -0.71 3.32 9.01
C ALA A 72 -0.42 4.16 10.27
N ALA A 73 0.74 4.81 10.32
CA ALA A 73 1.15 5.58 11.49
C ALA A 73 0.34 6.88 11.63
N ARG A 74 0.09 7.57 10.51
CA ARG A 74 -0.67 8.83 10.48
C ARG A 74 -1.47 8.96 9.20
N ALA A 75 -2.71 9.45 9.34
CA ALA A 75 -3.57 9.81 8.23
C ALA A 75 -3.47 11.33 7.95
N PRO A 76 -3.72 11.75 6.70
CA PRO A 76 -3.82 13.16 6.36
C PRO A 76 -5.04 13.81 7.04
N PRO A 77 -4.96 15.10 7.42
CA PRO A 77 -6.12 15.81 7.96
C PRO A 77 -7.26 15.83 6.93
N PRO A 78 -8.53 15.80 7.37
CA PRO A 78 -9.66 15.91 6.47
C PRO A 78 -9.56 17.23 5.67
N PRO A 79 -9.96 17.23 4.38
CA PRO A 79 -9.96 18.45 3.60
C PRO A 79 -10.92 19.44 4.26
N PRO A 80 -10.58 20.74 4.24
CA PRO A 80 -11.45 21.76 4.79
C PRO A 80 -12.83 21.69 4.15
N HIS A 81 -13.87 21.79 4.98
CA HIS A 81 -15.28 21.61 4.64
C HIS A 81 -15.66 22.13 3.24
N GLY A 82 -16.29 21.27 2.42
CA GLY A 82 -17.15 21.74 1.33
C GLY A 82 -16.63 21.65 -0.10
N ARG A 83 -15.71 20.75 -0.45
CA ARG A 83 -15.57 20.33 -1.86
C ARG A 83 -16.35 19.03 -2.11
N ALA A 84 -17.55 19.20 -2.66
CA ALA A 84 -18.40 18.11 -3.16
C ALA A 84 -17.80 17.36 -4.36
N ASP A 85 -16.62 17.77 -4.85
CA ASP A 85 -15.87 17.15 -5.94
C ASP A 85 -14.80 16.14 -5.45
N ALA A 86 -14.94 15.66 -4.21
CA ALA A 86 -13.98 14.84 -3.44
C ALA A 86 -13.63 13.44 -4.01
N ARG A 87 -14.06 13.11 -5.24
CA ARG A 87 -13.92 11.77 -5.81
C ARG A 87 -12.56 11.52 -6.49
N GLU A 88 -11.78 12.57 -6.76
CA GLU A 88 -10.44 12.47 -7.37
C GLU A 88 -9.28 12.94 -6.48
N GLU A 89 -9.56 13.29 -5.22
CA GLU A 89 -8.52 13.77 -4.31
C GLU A 89 -7.66 12.60 -3.81
N THR A 90 -6.37 12.64 -4.12
CA THR A 90 -5.36 11.76 -3.53
C THR A 90 -5.00 12.26 -2.14
N CYS A 91 -4.85 11.35 -1.20
CA CYS A 91 -4.39 11.65 0.15
C CYS A 91 -3.06 10.97 0.44
N LEU A 92 -2.14 11.65 1.13
CA LEU A 92 -0.89 11.03 1.59
C LEU A 92 -1.07 10.58 3.04
N ALA A 93 -0.67 9.35 3.35
CA ALA A 93 -0.54 8.84 4.71
C ALA A 93 0.92 8.52 5.01
N LEU A 94 1.31 8.59 6.29
CA LEU A 94 2.58 8.06 6.76
C LEU A 94 2.37 6.59 7.13
N VAL A 95 3.09 5.71 6.45
CA VAL A 95 3.09 4.27 6.75
C VAL A 95 4.47 3.83 7.21
N ALA A 96 4.53 2.84 8.09
CA ALA A 96 5.80 2.42 8.69
C ALA A 96 5.83 0.91 8.98
N ASP A 97 7.04 0.37 9.04
CA ASP A 97 7.34 -0.95 9.59
C ASP A 97 8.53 -0.84 10.55
N GLU A 98 8.96 -1.95 11.13
CA GLU A 98 10.10 -2.00 12.07
C GLU A 98 11.43 -1.50 11.48
N THR A 99 11.49 -1.22 10.17
CA THR A 99 12.72 -0.88 9.45
C THR A 99 12.76 0.55 8.90
N ALA A 100 11.63 1.12 8.48
CA ALA A 100 11.54 2.45 7.89
C ALA A 100 10.09 2.95 7.81
N ALA A 101 9.93 4.18 7.33
CA ALA A 101 8.65 4.73 6.91
C ALA A 101 8.63 5.09 5.41
N ALA A 102 7.43 5.29 4.87
CA ALA A 102 7.21 5.81 3.53
C ALA A 102 5.92 6.64 3.47
N HIS A 103 5.82 7.53 2.49
CA HIS A 103 4.54 8.15 2.13
C HIS A 103 3.72 7.17 1.28
N PHE A 104 2.49 6.89 1.70
CA PHE A 104 1.53 6.07 0.97
C PHE A 104 0.44 6.95 0.36
N LEU A 105 0.25 6.84 -0.96
CA LEU A 105 -0.76 7.61 -1.70
C LEU A 105 -2.06 6.81 -1.80
N LEU A 106 -3.09 7.31 -1.12
CA LEU A 106 -4.44 6.78 -1.08
C LEU A 106 -5.34 7.48 -2.10
N TRP A 107 -6.23 6.73 -2.74
CA TRP A 107 -7.18 7.22 -3.74
C TRP A 107 -8.62 7.14 -3.26
N GLY A 108 -9.35 8.26 -3.23
CA GLY A 108 -10.81 8.29 -3.04
C GLY A 108 -11.26 7.40 -1.88
N ALA A 109 -11.93 6.28 -2.19
CA ALA A 109 -12.45 5.32 -1.21
C ALA A 109 -11.38 4.67 -0.31
N GLU A 110 -10.11 4.59 -0.73
CA GLU A 110 -9.02 4.08 0.12
C GLU A 110 -8.79 4.98 1.33
N ARG A 111 -9.01 6.29 1.18
CA ARG A 111 -8.84 7.27 2.25
C ARG A 111 -9.82 7.01 3.40
N ASP A 112 -11.06 6.64 3.07
CA ASP A 112 -12.11 6.38 4.07
C ASP A 112 -12.03 4.95 4.63
N ALA A 113 -11.26 4.08 3.99
CA ALA A 113 -11.14 2.67 4.35
C ALA A 113 -10.01 2.36 5.35
N PHE A 114 -9.04 3.27 5.51
CA PHE A 114 -7.89 3.06 6.38
C PHE A 114 -7.76 4.16 7.43
N GLU A 115 -7.56 3.75 8.67
CA GLU A 115 -7.38 4.63 9.82
C GLU A 115 -5.97 4.50 10.41
N PRO A 116 -5.47 5.52 11.14
CA PRO A 116 -4.23 5.37 11.91
C PRO A 116 -4.31 4.18 12.86
N GLY A 117 -3.28 3.33 12.85
CA GLY A 117 -3.21 2.08 13.61
C GLY A 117 -3.54 0.83 12.79
N ASP A 118 -4.14 0.97 11.61
CA ASP A 118 -4.42 -0.17 10.74
C ASP A 118 -3.13 -0.82 10.22
N ILE A 119 -3.09 -2.15 10.26
CA ILE A 119 -2.06 -2.93 9.60
C ILE A 119 -2.56 -3.26 8.20
N VAL A 120 -1.84 -2.78 7.18
CA VAL A 120 -2.23 -2.87 5.78
C VAL A 120 -1.23 -3.74 5.03
N ARG A 121 -1.75 -4.73 4.30
CA ARG A 121 -0.98 -5.56 3.36
C ARG A 121 -1.15 -5.01 1.96
N LEU A 122 -0.05 -4.52 1.39
CA LEU A 122 0.04 -4.08 0.01
C LEU A 122 0.57 -5.23 -0.86
N THR A 123 -0.17 -5.59 -1.90
CA THR A 123 0.26 -6.56 -2.92
C THR A 123 0.32 -5.87 -4.27
N GLY A 124 1.40 -6.06 -5.02
CA GLY A 124 1.58 -5.43 -6.34
C GLY A 124 1.63 -3.91 -6.29
N GLY A 125 2.25 -3.36 -5.25
CA GLY A 125 2.50 -1.94 -5.08
C GLY A 125 3.63 -1.42 -5.97
N ILE A 126 3.68 -0.10 -6.12
CA ILE A 126 4.72 0.62 -6.87
C ILE A 126 5.28 1.72 -5.97
N PHE A 127 6.60 1.80 -5.88
CA PHE A 127 7.31 2.89 -5.21
C PHE A 127 8.00 3.75 -6.26
N SER A 128 7.46 4.93 -6.54
CA SER A 128 7.87 5.75 -7.69
C SER A 128 7.58 7.23 -7.47
N TYR A 129 8.28 8.09 -8.20
CA TYR A 129 7.95 9.51 -8.23
C TYR A 129 6.54 9.73 -8.79
N HIS A 130 5.75 10.48 -8.03
CA HIS A 130 4.47 11.03 -8.41
C HIS A 130 4.62 12.55 -8.61
N ARG A 131 3.52 13.23 -8.98
CA ARG A 131 3.45 14.67 -9.26
C ARG A 131 4.35 15.51 -8.34
N SER A 132 4.90 16.59 -8.88
CA SER A 132 5.80 17.52 -8.16
C SER A 132 7.03 16.84 -7.55
N ASN A 133 7.51 15.75 -8.16
CA ASN A 133 8.70 15.00 -7.74
C ASN A 133 8.61 14.39 -6.32
N SER A 134 7.40 14.08 -5.86
CA SER A 134 7.17 13.41 -4.57
C SER A 134 7.30 11.89 -4.73
N LEU A 135 8.17 11.25 -3.96
CA LEU A 135 8.35 9.79 -4.02
C LEU A 135 7.30 9.12 -3.13
N VAL A 136 6.47 8.23 -3.68
CA VAL A 136 5.34 7.64 -2.96
C VAL A 136 5.21 6.15 -3.21
N LEU A 137 4.73 5.43 -2.21
CA LEU A 137 4.22 4.06 -2.32
C LEU A 137 2.73 4.10 -2.65
N ARG A 138 2.27 3.23 -3.55
CA ARG A 138 0.85 3.14 -3.93
C ARG A 138 0.53 1.75 -4.46
N ALA A 139 -0.76 1.40 -4.51
CA ALA A 139 -1.19 0.24 -5.28
C ALA A 139 -0.85 0.41 -6.78
N GLY A 140 -0.32 -0.65 -7.40
CA GLY A 140 -0.16 -0.73 -8.84
C GLY A 140 -1.48 -1.02 -9.56
N ARG A 141 -1.47 -1.04 -10.90
CA ARG A 141 -2.68 -1.25 -11.72
C ARG A 141 -3.43 -2.55 -11.41
N ARG A 142 -2.71 -3.60 -11.02
CA ARG A 142 -3.27 -4.89 -10.57
C ARG A 142 -3.01 -5.14 -9.08
N GLY A 143 -2.53 -4.11 -8.39
CA GLY A 143 -2.24 -4.15 -6.95
C GLY A 143 -3.47 -3.82 -6.12
N ARG A 144 -3.37 -4.11 -4.84
CA ARG A 144 -4.42 -3.83 -3.85
C ARG A 144 -3.82 -3.61 -2.47
N ALA A 145 -4.53 -2.83 -1.67
CA ALA A 145 -4.28 -2.65 -0.25
C ALA A 145 -5.43 -3.27 0.55
N GLU A 146 -5.09 -4.04 1.58
CA GLU A 146 -6.06 -4.76 2.42
C GLU A 146 -5.72 -4.51 3.88
N LYS A 147 -6.71 -4.13 4.70
CA LYS A 147 -6.52 -4.17 6.16
C LYS A 147 -6.38 -5.63 6.58
N VAL A 148 -5.37 -5.96 7.36
CA VAL A 148 -5.11 -7.33 7.83
C VAL A 148 -4.98 -7.43 9.33
N GLY A 149 -5.03 -6.30 10.03
CA GLY A 149 -4.98 -6.22 11.49
C GLY A 149 -4.96 -4.76 11.95
N GLU A 150 -4.68 -4.56 13.23
CA GLU A 150 -4.56 -3.23 13.85
C GLU A 150 -3.63 -3.28 15.07
N PHE A 151 -2.99 -2.15 15.37
CA PHE A 151 -2.26 -1.80 16.60
C PHE A 151 -0.98 -2.61 16.95
N THR A 152 -0.91 -3.90 16.66
CA THR A 152 0.13 -4.80 17.21
C THR A 152 1.40 -4.92 16.34
N MET A 153 1.76 -3.89 15.59
CA MET A 153 2.94 -3.90 14.71
C MET A 153 3.99 -2.91 15.19
N LEU A 154 5.23 -3.39 15.39
CA LEU A 154 6.37 -2.53 15.68
C LEU A 154 6.70 -1.67 14.45
N PHE A 155 7.03 -0.40 14.67
CA PHE A 155 7.39 0.51 13.59
C PHE A 155 8.40 1.59 13.99
N VAL A 156 9.12 2.11 12.99
CA VAL A 156 9.97 3.29 13.10
C VAL A 156 9.58 4.32 12.03
N GLU A 157 9.58 5.61 12.37
CA GLU A 157 9.27 6.67 11.41
C GLU A 157 10.49 7.16 10.61
N THR A 158 11.68 6.66 10.95
CA THR A 158 12.95 7.09 10.38
C THR A 158 13.82 5.86 10.05
N PRO A 159 14.43 5.79 8.85
CA PRO A 159 14.34 6.77 7.76
C PRO A 159 12.97 6.75 7.07
N ASN A 160 12.57 7.90 6.50
CA ASN A 160 11.44 7.96 5.58
C ASN A 160 11.95 7.82 4.14
N MET A 161 11.68 6.68 3.51
CA MET A 161 12.17 6.35 2.17
C MET A 161 11.67 7.31 1.08
N SER A 162 10.52 7.95 1.30
CA SER A 162 9.96 8.99 0.43
C SER A 162 10.72 10.32 0.50
N GLU A 163 11.54 10.51 1.53
CA GLU A 163 12.37 11.70 1.76
C GLU A 163 13.87 11.38 1.64
N VAL A 164 14.22 10.18 1.17
CA VAL A 164 15.61 9.83 0.83
C VAL A 164 16.02 10.49 -0.48
N LYS A 165 17.26 10.98 -0.54
CA LYS A 165 17.90 11.41 -1.79
C LYS A 165 18.40 10.17 -2.54
N TRP A 166 17.85 9.97 -3.73
CA TRP A 166 18.18 8.85 -4.61
C TRP A 166 19.00 9.33 -5.81
N VAL A 167 20.04 8.59 -6.16
CA VAL A 167 20.84 8.82 -7.38
C VAL A 167 20.86 7.57 -8.25
N ARG A 168 21.11 7.74 -9.54
CA ARG A 168 21.30 6.60 -10.44
C ARG A 168 22.62 5.90 -10.11
N ASP A 169 22.60 4.58 -10.08
CA ASP A 169 23.81 3.78 -9.91
C ASP A 169 24.74 4.02 -11.12
N PRO A 170 26.01 4.43 -10.90
CA PRO A 170 26.97 4.59 -12.00
C PRO A 170 27.23 3.29 -12.77
N GLY A 171 27.08 2.12 -12.12
CA GLY A 171 27.27 0.80 -12.70
C GLY A 171 26.03 0.22 -13.37
N ASP A 172 24.83 0.71 -13.02
CA ASP A 172 23.57 0.36 -13.68
C ASP A 172 22.59 1.54 -13.68
N PRO A 173 22.48 2.31 -14.78
CA PRO A 173 21.62 3.48 -14.85
C PRO A 173 20.12 3.21 -14.62
N ARG A 174 19.67 1.95 -14.65
CA ARG A 174 18.30 1.56 -14.34
C ARG A 174 18.04 1.41 -12.84
N ARG A 175 19.09 1.32 -12.04
CA ARG A 175 19.03 1.16 -10.58
C ARG A 175 19.21 2.51 -9.90
N MET A 176 18.43 2.73 -8.85
CA MET A 176 18.60 3.86 -7.95
C MET A 176 19.28 3.39 -6.67
N VAL A 177 20.23 4.18 -6.17
CA VAL A 177 20.94 3.94 -4.90
C VAL A 177 20.71 5.10 -3.94
N GLN A 178 20.64 4.78 -2.65
CA GLN A 178 20.47 5.76 -1.58
C GLN A 178 21.75 6.58 -1.42
N GLU A 179 21.66 7.90 -1.55
CA GLU A 179 22.78 8.82 -1.36
C GLU A 179 22.79 9.39 0.07
N ALA A 180 21.65 9.90 0.53
CA ALA A 180 21.52 10.51 1.86
C ALA A 180 20.07 10.49 2.36
N VAL A 181 19.90 10.45 3.68
CA VAL A 181 18.61 10.74 4.33
C VAL A 181 18.50 12.27 4.45
N VAL A 182 17.49 12.88 3.84
CA VAL A 182 17.37 14.35 3.76
C VAL A 182 16.89 14.96 5.09
N SER A 183 16.17 14.19 5.90
CA SER A 183 15.52 14.65 7.13
C SER A 183 15.46 13.53 8.18
N PRO A 184 15.68 13.83 9.48
CA PRO A 184 15.54 12.84 10.54
C PRO A 184 14.09 12.47 10.84
N HIS A 185 13.11 13.28 10.41
CA HIS A 185 11.66 13.04 10.56
C HIS A 185 10.90 13.56 9.34
N SER A 186 9.69 13.03 9.11
CA SER A 186 8.86 13.46 7.98
C SER A 186 8.58 14.96 8.01
N GLN A 187 8.78 15.62 6.86
CA GLN A 187 8.48 17.04 6.68
C GLN A 187 6.98 17.30 6.48
N VAL A 188 6.26 16.33 5.93
CA VAL A 188 4.81 16.37 5.75
C VAL A 188 4.11 16.06 7.07
N PHE A 189 4.62 15.08 7.81
CA PHE A 189 4.07 14.64 9.08
C PHE A 189 5.03 14.95 10.22
N LYS A 190 5.03 16.20 10.68
CA LYS A 190 5.88 16.63 11.79
C LYS A 190 5.50 15.88 13.08
N PRO A 191 6.47 15.51 13.93
CA PRO A 191 6.18 14.96 15.25
C PRO A 191 5.27 15.90 16.06
N LEU A 192 4.36 15.31 16.84
CA LEU A 192 3.58 16.06 17.83
C LEU A 192 4.57 16.55 18.90
N GLN A 193 4.60 17.87 19.15
CA GLN A 193 5.40 18.49 20.21
C GLN A 193 4.79 18.25 21.60
#